data_AF-A0A6C0AEH3-F1
#
_entry.id   AF-A0A6C0AEH3-F1
#
_cell.length_a   1.000
_cell.length_b   1.000
_cell.length_c   1.000
_cell.angle_alpha   90.00
_cell.angle_beta   90.00
_cell.angle_gamma   90.00
#
_symmetry.space_group_name_H-M   'P 1'
#
loop_
_entity.id
_entity.type
_entity.pdbx_description
1 polymer ?
#
loop_
_entity_poly.entity_id
_entity_poly.type
_entity_poly.pdbx_seq_one_letter_code
_entity_poly.pdbx_strand_id
1 'polypeptide(L)'
;MILGGVSNNKTNLVESLNTRLNSKAIFELETLDQKPYKDFIKDQNLTLGDNDPQMAYRKNLPEKKSIAFGQLKLLMSEIQFLNNYWDATIHPKPIVLYIGAAPGTHIALLSKMYPSITFHLYDKPVKPIVFDEVLKNKEKIVIHEKYFEDTDLKEWKNGKDWNNIFLISDIRNLSYNKENNAQKSEKEALEDMEIQANWVKDLNPVQSLLKFRLPYNYEWVKTKQYDYLDGLVYLQQWAPKNSTECRLVPNKPYSNRSWDFVEYEKRMAYHNNVTRIEDKFINILTEDMKPISIKLGLTNDYDSMATVFIITEYLMKFGIESDEEITLEVLSFIMKEVNMERNDVFRLRNGEKFKDEE
;
A
#
# COMPACT_ATOMS: atom_id res chain seq x y z
N MET A 1 44.85 57.62 48.02
CA MET A 1 44.93 58.56 46.89
C MET A 1 44.33 57.88 45.67
N ILE A 2 43.29 58.50 45.10
CA ILE A 2 42.96 58.57 43.65
C ILE A 2 42.67 57.21 42.98
N LEU A 3 41.39 56.81 42.81
CA LEU A 3 40.42 57.22 41.76
C LEU A 3 40.79 56.79 40.33
N GLY A 4 39.80 56.22 39.64
CA GLY A 4 39.75 55.99 38.19
C GLY A 4 39.71 54.49 37.88
N GLY A 5 38.59 53.86 37.51
CA GLY A 5 37.48 54.33 36.69
C GLY A 5 37.59 53.69 35.31
N VAL A 6 37.08 52.46 35.16
CA VAL A 6 36.56 51.92 33.89
C VAL A 6 35.40 50.98 34.22
N SER A 7 34.21 51.56 34.38
CA SER A 7 32.97 50.84 34.09
C SER A 7 32.81 50.73 32.56
N ASN A 8 31.92 49.83 32.13
CA ASN A 8 31.27 49.83 30.81
C ASN A 8 31.95 49.15 29.60
N ASN A 9 32.74 48.09 29.78
CA ASN A 9 33.13 47.23 28.64
C ASN A 9 32.63 45.78 28.68
N LYS A 10 31.91 45.34 29.72
CA LYS A 10 31.23 44.03 29.72
C LYS A 10 29.76 44.10 29.30
N THR A 11 29.07 45.21 29.52
CA THR A 11 27.65 45.36 29.14
C THR A 11 27.48 45.68 27.65
N ASN A 12 28.35 46.50 27.06
CA ASN A 12 28.32 46.83 25.63
C ASN A 12 28.73 45.66 24.71
N LEU A 13 29.54 44.71 25.20
CA LEU A 13 29.90 43.53 24.39
C LEU A 13 28.72 42.56 24.28
N VAL A 14 27.94 42.40 25.36
CA VAL A 14 26.76 41.53 25.41
C VAL A 14 25.59 42.13 24.63
N GLU A 15 25.40 43.44 24.64
CA GLU A 15 24.43 44.10 23.75
C GLU A 15 24.85 43.98 22.28
N SER A 16 26.12 44.21 21.92
CA SER A 16 26.58 44.05 20.53
C SER A 16 26.54 42.60 20.01
N LEU A 17 26.73 41.62 20.90
CA LEU A 17 26.59 40.19 20.58
C LEU A 17 25.12 39.81 20.40
N ASN A 18 24.21 40.35 21.22
CA ASN A 18 22.77 40.10 21.09
C ASN A 18 22.16 40.82 19.87
N THR A 19 22.67 41.98 19.46
CA THR A 19 22.24 42.63 18.21
C THR A 19 22.77 41.90 16.96
N ARG A 20 23.96 41.26 17.04
CA ARG A 20 24.46 40.36 15.98
C ARG A 20 23.76 39.01 15.93
N LEU A 21 23.24 38.52 17.05
CA LEU A 21 22.46 37.27 17.13
C LEU A 21 21.03 37.45 16.60
N ASN A 22 20.44 38.65 16.71
CA ASN A 22 19.09 38.92 16.22
C ASN A 22 19.01 39.43 14.77
N SER A 23 20.11 39.89 14.15
CA SER A 23 20.14 40.23 12.72
C SER A 23 20.35 39.02 11.79
N LYS A 24 20.87 37.91 12.33
CA LYS A 24 21.10 36.67 11.57
C LYS A 24 19.86 35.78 11.46
N ALA A 25 18.75 36.19 12.07
CA ALA A 25 17.47 35.52 11.94
C ALA A 25 16.64 35.97 10.71
N ILE A 26 17.05 37.01 9.95
CA ILE A 26 16.09 37.71 9.08
C ILE A 26 16.49 37.86 7.59
N PHE A 27 17.70 37.51 7.15
CA PHE A 27 18.11 37.80 5.75
C PHE A 27 18.85 36.69 4.96
N GLU A 28 18.68 35.42 5.35
CA GLU A 28 18.84 34.29 4.41
C GLU A 28 17.53 33.51 4.37
N LEU A 29 16.54 34.16 3.76
CA LEU A 29 15.33 33.58 3.16
C LEU A 29 15.67 32.82 1.86
N GLU A 30 16.83 32.15 1.83
CA GLU A 30 17.38 31.44 0.67
C GLU A 30 17.95 30.07 1.10
N THR A 31 17.07 29.13 1.41
CA THR A 31 17.07 27.77 0.82
C THR A 31 15.71 27.10 1.09
N LEU A 32 14.91 26.87 0.05
CA LEU A 32 14.00 25.72 0.04
C LEU A 32 14.84 24.43 0.25
N ASP A 33 14.26 23.38 0.85
CA ASP A 33 14.78 21.99 1.06
C ASP A 33 15.54 21.64 2.37
N GLN A 34 14.81 21.48 3.48
CA GLN A 34 15.17 20.46 4.48
C GLN A 34 13.92 19.66 4.88
N LYS A 35 13.80 18.40 4.44
CA LYS A 35 12.81 17.45 4.99
C LYS A 35 13.48 16.66 6.13
N PRO A 36 13.25 17.00 7.42
CA PRO A 36 13.60 16.11 8.52
C PRO A 36 12.78 14.81 8.44
N TYR A 37 13.23 13.78 9.16
CA TYR A 37 12.52 12.50 9.25
C TYR A 37 11.21 12.70 10.03
N LYS A 38 10.14 12.02 9.60
CA LYS A 38 8.79 12.08 10.17
C LYS A 38 8.48 10.81 10.96
N ASP A 39 7.55 10.89 11.91
CA ASP A 39 6.94 9.69 12.49
C ASP A 39 6.07 8.97 11.45
N PHE A 40 5.98 7.65 11.55
CA PHE A 40 5.07 6.84 10.74
C PHE A 40 3.80 6.53 11.54
N ILE A 41 2.69 7.14 11.16
CA ILE A 41 1.39 7.05 11.83
C ILE A 41 0.43 6.26 10.94
N LYS A 42 -0.02 5.10 11.42
CA LYS A 42 -0.87 4.14 10.69
C LYS A 42 -1.98 4.80 9.88
N ASP A 43 -2.86 5.54 10.55
CA ASP A 43 -4.07 6.09 9.93
C ASP A 43 -3.75 7.20 8.92
N GLN A 44 -2.63 7.92 9.10
CA GLN A 44 -2.22 9.01 8.21
C GLN A 44 -1.37 8.52 7.03
N ASN A 45 -0.67 7.40 7.18
CA ASN A 45 0.31 6.96 6.19
C ASN A 45 -0.17 5.73 5.42
N LEU A 46 -0.94 4.82 6.00
CA LEU A 46 -1.43 3.64 5.29
C LEU A 46 -2.80 3.84 4.62
N THR A 47 -3.45 4.99 4.82
CA THR A 47 -4.78 5.25 4.29
C THR A 47 -4.82 6.57 3.53
N LEU A 48 -5.75 6.69 2.58
CA LEU A 48 -6.02 7.90 1.83
C LEU A 48 -7.31 8.55 2.35
N GLY A 49 -7.18 9.72 2.97
CA GLY A 49 -8.27 10.52 3.53
C GLY A 49 -8.70 11.70 2.66
N ASP A 50 -9.88 12.24 2.95
CA ASP A 50 -10.46 13.36 2.20
C ASP A 50 -9.67 14.67 2.37
N ASN A 51 -8.98 14.81 3.49
CA ASN A 51 -8.18 16.00 3.79
C ASN A 51 -6.70 15.81 3.47
N ASP A 52 -6.34 14.71 2.79
CA ASP A 52 -4.95 14.44 2.45
C ASP A 52 -4.40 15.47 1.47
N PRO A 53 -3.08 15.74 1.53
CA PRO A 53 -2.45 16.69 0.65
C PRO A 53 -2.67 16.37 -0.83
N GLN A 54 -2.80 17.41 -1.64
CA GLN A 54 -3.10 17.32 -3.07
C GLN A 54 -1.98 17.94 -3.89
N MET A 55 -1.70 17.35 -5.05
CA MET A 55 -0.80 17.90 -6.05
C MET A 55 -1.42 17.75 -7.43
N ALA A 56 -1.30 18.76 -8.29
CA ALA A 56 -1.71 18.61 -9.68
C ALA A 56 -0.92 17.49 -10.37
N TYR A 57 -1.61 16.63 -11.11
CA TYR A 57 -0.96 15.58 -11.88
C TYR A 57 -0.03 16.17 -12.95
N ARG A 58 1.20 15.66 -13.02
CA ARG A 58 2.21 16.08 -14.01
C ARG A 58 2.78 14.85 -14.70
N LYS A 59 2.57 14.76 -16.02
CA LYS A 59 3.01 13.62 -16.83
C LYS A 59 4.54 13.55 -17.00
N ASN A 60 5.21 14.71 -16.99
CA ASN A 60 6.64 14.85 -17.29
C ASN A 60 7.46 15.17 -16.03
N LEU A 61 7.30 14.38 -14.97
CA LEU A 61 8.16 14.50 -13.80
C LEU A 61 9.50 13.81 -14.03
N PRO A 62 10.59 14.25 -13.35
CA PRO A 62 11.87 13.56 -13.38
C PRO A 62 11.71 12.08 -13.06
N GLU A 63 12.67 11.26 -13.50
CA GLU A 63 12.64 9.83 -13.25
C GLU A 63 12.49 9.54 -11.75
N LYS A 64 11.37 8.90 -11.39
CA LYS A 64 11.04 8.59 -9.99
C LYS A 64 11.88 7.42 -9.51
N LYS A 65 12.45 7.54 -8.30
CA LYS A 65 13.27 6.49 -7.66
C LYS A 65 12.45 5.36 -7.01
N SER A 66 11.13 5.49 -6.92
CA SER A 66 10.27 4.48 -6.29
C SER A 66 10.29 3.15 -7.07
N ILE A 67 10.40 2.03 -6.37
CA ILE A 67 10.40 0.69 -6.94
C ILE A 67 8.95 0.19 -7.11
N ALA A 68 8.69 -0.51 -8.22
CA ALA A 68 7.46 -1.26 -8.40
C ALA A 68 7.74 -2.75 -8.13
N PHE A 69 6.97 -3.37 -7.24
CA PHE A 69 7.11 -4.79 -6.93
C PHE A 69 5.72 -5.41 -6.72
N GLY A 70 5.17 -5.96 -7.80
CA GLY A 70 3.76 -6.39 -7.87
C GLY A 70 3.34 -7.43 -6.83
N GLN A 71 4.11 -8.51 -6.65
CA GLN A 71 3.77 -9.57 -5.69
C GLN A 71 3.89 -9.08 -4.24
N LEU A 72 4.92 -8.27 -3.92
CA LEU A 72 5.09 -7.70 -2.58
C LEU A 72 3.99 -6.67 -2.26
N LYS A 73 3.59 -5.85 -3.24
CA LYS A 73 2.45 -4.92 -3.13
C LYS A 73 1.16 -5.64 -2.71
N LEU A 74 0.83 -6.75 -3.39
CA LEU A 74 -0.36 -7.53 -3.09
C LEU A 74 -0.28 -8.15 -1.69
N LEU A 75 0.82 -8.87 -1.41
CA LEU A 75 1.02 -9.52 -0.12
C LEU A 75 0.88 -8.54 1.05
N MET A 76 1.52 -7.36 0.98
CA MET A 76 1.46 -6.42 2.08
C MET A 76 0.06 -5.83 2.29
N SER A 77 -0.69 -5.58 1.21
CA SER A 77 -2.08 -5.11 1.29
C SER A 77 -2.98 -6.16 1.97
N GLU A 78 -2.74 -7.43 1.68
CA GLU A 78 -3.51 -8.56 2.21
C GLU A 78 -3.15 -8.85 3.67
N ILE A 79 -1.86 -8.76 4.05
CA ILE A 79 -1.43 -8.85 5.44
C ILE A 79 -2.03 -7.71 6.25
N GLN A 80 -1.98 -6.46 5.77
CA GLN A 80 -2.59 -5.32 6.45
C GLN A 80 -4.10 -5.54 6.67
N PHE A 81 -4.79 -6.07 5.66
CA PHE A 81 -6.20 -6.39 5.74
C PHE A 81 -6.50 -7.47 6.80
N LEU A 82 -5.82 -8.61 6.73
CA LEU A 82 -6.03 -9.70 7.68
C LEU A 82 -5.60 -9.33 9.11
N ASN A 83 -4.58 -8.49 9.25
CA ASN A 83 -4.18 -7.95 10.55
C ASN A 83 -5.33 -7.18 11.20
N ASN A 84 -5.99 -6.31 10.43
CA ASN A 84 -7.00 -5.39 10.93
C ASN A 84 -8.38 -6.04 11.13
N TYR A 85 -8.75 -7.05 10.34
CA TYR A 85 -10.14 -7.51 10.29
C TYR A 85 -10.36 -8.97 10.66
N TRP A 86 -9.35 -9.83 10.57
CA TRP A 86 -9.50 -11.21 11.01
C TRP A 86 -9.19 -11.35 12.50
N ASP A 87 -10.10 -11.93 13.27
CA ASP A 87 -9.89 -12.28 14.67
C ASP A 87 -10.08 -13.80 14.83
N ALA A 88 -9.03 -14.49 15.29
CA ALA A 88 -9.05 -15.94 15.47
C ALA A 88 -10.02 -16.42 16.58
N THR A 89 -10.39 -15.53 17.51
CA THR A 89 -11.35 -15.83 18.58
C THR A 89 -12.79 -15.76 18.11
N ILE A 90 -13.08 -14.92 17.10
CA ILE A 90 -14.40 -14.74 16.50
C ILE A 90 -14.58 -15.69 15.32
N HIS A 91 -13.57 -15.77 14.46
CA HIS A 91 -13.53 -16.59 13.25
C HIS A 91 -12.32 -17.55 13.33
N PRO A 92 -12.46 -18.70 14.03
CA PRO A 92 -11.35 -19.65 14.20
C PRO A 92 -11.06 -20.48 12.94
N LYS A 93 -12.00 -20.52 12.00
CA LYS A 93 -11.87 -21.20 10.69
C LYS A 93 -12.32 -20.25 9.57
N PRO A 94 -11.64 -19.12 9.39
CA PRO A 94 -12.00 -18.13 8.39
C PRO A 94 -11.76 -18.67 6.97
N ILE A 95 -12.55 -18.18 6.04
CA ILE A 95 -12.39 -18.48 4.61
C ILE A 95 -12.02 -17.18 3.91
N VAL A 96 -10.91 -17.17 3.18
CA VAL A 96 -10.63 -16.10 2.22
C VAL A 96 -11.15 -16.54 0.86
N LEU A 97 -12.20 -15.87 0.38
CA LEU A 97 -12.68 -16.01 -0.98
C LEU A 97 -11.94 -14.97 -1.84
N TYR A 98 -10.99 -15.41 -2.64
CA TYR A 98 -10.15 -14.54 -3.47
C TYR A 98 -10.56 -14.66 -4.93
N ILE A 99 -11.11 -13.59 -5.50
CA ILE A 99 -11.55 -13.52 -6.90
C ILE A 99 -10.58 -12.68 -7.73
N GLY A 100 -10.08 -13.23 -8.85
CA GLY A 100 -9.00 -12.63 -9.65
C GLY A 100 -7.63 -12.94 -9.04
N ALA A 101 -7.42 -14.19 -8.61
CA ALA A 101 -6.28 -14.60 -7.80
C ALA A 101 -5.04 -15.03 -8.60
N ALA A 102 -5.12 -15.25 -9.92
CA ALA A 102 -3.97 -15.72 -10.69
C ALA A 102 -2.99 -14.57 -11.04
N PRO A 103 -1.66 -14.83 -11.11
CA PRO A 103 -1.00 -16.11 -10.89
C PRO A 103 -0.87 -16.51 -9.42
N GLY A 104 -1.04 -15.54 -8.49
CA GLY A 104 -1.20 -15.81 -7.07
C GLY A 104 0.03 -16.32 -6.32
N THR A 105 1.24 -16.23 -6.87
CA THR A 105 2.47 -16.77 -6.27
C THR A 105 2.63 -16.38 -4.78
N HIS A 106 2.40 -15.12 -4.42
CA HIS A 106 2.49 -14.64 -3.03
C HIS A 106 1.46 -15.28 -2.08
N ILE A 107 0.33 -15.78 -2.59
CA ILE A 107 -0.74 -16.40 -1.77
C ILE A 107 -0.23 -17.69 -1.11
N ALA A 108 0.73 -18.38 -1.74
CA ALA A 108 1.38 -19.54 -1.12
C ALA A 108 2.09 -19.14 0.18
N LEU A 109 2.76 -17.99 0.22
CA LEU A 109 3.37 -17.46 1.43
C LEU A 109 2.30 -16.96 2.41
N LEU A 110 1.29 -16.23 1.93
CA LEU A 110 0.20 -15.74 2.78
C LEU A 110 -0.49 -16.88 3.53
N SER A 111 -0.74 -18.01 2.86
CA SER A 111 -1.33 -19.20 3.48
C SER A 111 -0.46 -19.84 4.56
N LYS A 112 0.88 -19.71 4.46
CA LYS A 112 1.81 -20.14 5.51
C LYS A 112 1.78 -19.19 6.72
N MET A 113 1.66 -17.89 6.47
CA MET A 113 1.60 -16.85 7.51
C MET A 113 0.29 -16.91 8.30
N TYR A 114 -0.79 -17.35 7.65
CA TYR A 114 -2.12 -17.47 8.26
C TYR A 114 -2.66 -18.91 8.17
N PRO A 115 -2.08 -19.86 8.92
CA PRO A 115 -2.36 -21.29 8.75
C PRO A 115 -3.80 -21.71 9.11
N SER A 116 -4.53 -20.87 9.86
CA SER A 116 -5.94 -21.11 10.20
C SER A 116 -6.91 -20.78 9.05
N ILE A 117 -6.47 -19.99 8.07
CA ILE A 117 -7.31 -19.53 6.95
C ILE A 117 -7.30 -20.56 5.82
N THR A 118 -8.47 -20.89 5.30
CA THR A 118 -8.60 -21.61 4.03
C THR A 118 -8.84 -20.60 2.89
N PHE A 119 -8.02 -20.68 1.84
CA PHE A 119 -8.08 -19.81 0.68
C PHE A 119 -8.80 -20.51 -0.48
N HIS A 120 -9.89 -19.92 -0.97
CA HIS A 120 -10.58 -20.33 -2.18
C HIS A 120 -10.27 -19.33 -3.29
N LEU A 121 -9.49 -19.77 -4.28
CA LEU A 121 -8.92 -18.92 -5.32
C LEU A 121 -9.68 -19.11 -6.62
N TYR A 122 -10.34 -18.06 -7.10
CA TYR A 122 -11.05 -18.04 -8.37
C TYR A 122 -10.29 -17.22 -9.40
N ASP A 123 -9.98 -17.83 -10.53
CA ASP A 123 -9.55 -17.14 -11.72
C ASP A 123 -9.69 -18.06 -12.93
N LYS A 124 -9.90 -17.50 -14.12
CA LYS A 124 -9.90 -18.27 -15.36
C LYS A 124 -8.51 -18.23 -15.97
N PRO A 125 -7.78 -19.36 -16.00
CA PRO A 125 -6.46 -19.39 -16.61
C PRO A 125 -6.59 -19.12 -18.12
N VAL A 126 -6.05 -17.99 -18.56
CA VAL A 126 -5.92 -17.61 -19.97
C VAL A 126 -4.47 -17.20 -20.18
N LYS A 127 -3.72 -18.00 -20.95
CA LYS A 127 -2.30 -17.73 -21.20
C LYS A 127 -2.10 -16.27 -21.65
N PRO A 128 -1.12 -15.55 -21.08
CA PRO A 128 -0.06 -16.05 -20.21
C PRO A 128 -0.39 -16.11 -18.71
N ILE A 129 -1.59 -15.71 -18.27
CA ILE A 129 -1.96 -15.66 -16.86
C ILE A 129 -2.60 -16.98 -16.43
N VAL A 130 -1.88 -17.73 -15.60
CA VAL A 130 -2.30 -19.02 -15.02
C VAL A 130 -1.87 -19.08 -13.57
N PHE A 131 -2.53 -19.90 -12.75
CA PHE A 131 -2.11 -20.12 -11.37
C PHE A 131 -0.69 -20.71 -11.32
N ASP A 132 0.12 -20.17 -10.41
CA ASP A 132 1.47 -20.64 -10.17
C ASP A 132 1.45 -22.05 -9.55
N GLU A 133 2.37 -22.90 -9.98
CA GLU A 133 2.51 -24.28 -9.48
C GLU A 133 2.75 -24.35 -7.96
N VAL A 134 3.34 -23.30 -7.37
CA VAL A 134 3.58 -23.23 -5.91
C VAL A 134 2.28 -23.30 -5.08
N LEU A 135 1.13 -22.99 -5.69
CA LEU A 135 -0.19 -23.04 -5.05
C LEU A 135 -0.79 -24.45 -5.02
N LYS A 136 -0.31 -25.37 -5.86
CA LYS A 136 -0.88 -26.72 -5.95
C LYS A 136 -0.49 -27.57 -4.74
N ASN A 137 -1.34 -28.53 -4.39
CA ASN A 137 -1.14 -29.49 -3.30
C ASN A 137 -0.92 -28.85 -1.92
N LYS A 138 -1.50 -27.66 -1.67
CA LYS A 138 -1.49 -27.00 -0.36
C LYS A 138 -2.83 -27.26 0.34
N GLU A 139 -2.79 -27.79 1.57
CA GLU A 139 -4.00 -28.14 2.33
C GLU A 139 -4.96 -26.95 2.52
N LYS A 140 -4.40 -25.74 2.67
CA LYS A 140 -5.16 -24.50 2.91
C LYS A 140 -5.53 -23.74 1.64
N ILE A 141 -5.30 -24.29 0.45
CA ILE A 141 -5.61 -23.62 -0.82
C ILE A 141 -6.48 -24.52 -1.69
N VAL A 142 -7.61 -23.99 -2.12
CA VAL A 142 -8.53 -24.61 -3.06
C VAL A 142 -8.60 -23.72 -4.31
N ILE A 143 -8.22 -24.27 -5.46
CA ILE A 143 -8.19 -23.53 -6.72
C ILE A 143 -9.45 -23.85 -7.55
N HIS A 144 -10.09 -22.80 -8.04
CA HIS A 144 -11.24 -22.83 -8.94
C HIS A 144 -10.82 -22.19 -10.27
N GLU A 145 -10.45 -23.00 -11.25
CA GLU A 145 -9.98 -22.57 -12.58
C GLU A 145 -11.12 -22.09 -13.50
N LYS A 146 -11.92 -21.13 -13.02
CA LYS A 146 -13.06 -20.54 -13.72
C LYS A 146 -13.29 -19.10 -13.30
N TYR A 147 -14.09 -18.37 -14.08
CA TYR A 147 -14.62 -17.09 -13.63
C TYR A 147 -15.57 -17.32 -12.45
N PHE A 148 -15.62 -16.35 -11.54
CA PHE A 148 -16.60 -16.33 -10.46
C PHE A 148 -17.92 -15.78 -10.99
N GLU A 149 -18.97 -16.59 -10.97
CA GLU A 149 -20.28 -16.27 -11.55
C GLU A 149 -21.39 -16.23 -10.49
N ASP A 150 -22.59 -15.79 -10.87
CA ASP A 150 -23.74 -15.70 -9.96
C ASP A 150 -24.13 -17.03 -9.32
N THR A 151 -23.83 -18.14 -10.00
CA THR A 151 -24.04 -19.50 -9.47
C THR A 151 -23.10 -19.77 -8.28
N ASP A 152 -21.82 -19.43 -8.41
CA ASP A 152 -20.84 -19.51 -7.32
C ASP A 152 -21.24 -18.62 -6.14
N LEU A 153 -21.65 -17.38 -6.41
CA LEU A 153 -22.13 -16.46 -5.38
C LEU A 153 -23.29 -17.05 -4.57
N LYS A 154 -24.26 -17.69 -5.25
CA LYS A 154 -25.38 -18.36 -4.60
C LYS A 154 -24.94 -19.58 -3.79
N GLU A 155 -23.98 -20.36 -4.29
CA GLU A 155 -23.42 -21.50 -3.56
C GLU A 155 -22.73 -21.04 -2.27
N TRP A 156 -21.89 -20.02 -2.34
CA TRP A 156 -21.20 -19.45 -1.18
C TRP A 156 -22.16 -18.87 -0.14
N LYS A 157 -23.17 -18.11 -0.58
CA LYS A 157 -24.17 -17.52 0.29
C LYS A 157 -25.04 -18.55 1.02
N ASN A 158 -25.29 -19.70 0.39
CA ASN A 158 -26.08 -20.78 0.96
C ASN A 158 -25.21 -21.83 1.70
N GLY A 159 -23.89 -21.70 1.64
CA GLY A 159 -22.94 -22.59 2.30
C GLY A 159 -22.98 -22.45 3.82
N LYS A 160 -22.57 -23.49 4.55
CA LYS A 160 -22.62 -23.50 6.03
C LYS A 160 -21.68 -22.50 6.68
N ASP A 161 -20.60 -22.14 5.99
CA ASP A 161 -19.53 -21.26 6.49
C ASP A 161 -19.62 -19.83 5.94
N TRP A 162 -20.79 -19.44 5.38
CA TRP A 162 -21.00 -18.13 4.74
C TRP A 162 -20.65 -16.94 5.66
N ASN A 163 -20.85 -17.11 6.96
CA ASN A 163 -20.59 -16.10 8.00
C ASN A 163 -19.11 -16.00 8.41
N ASN A 164 -18.21 -16.77 7.80
CA ASN A 164 -16.77 -16.76 8.04
C ASN A 164 -15.97 -16.28 6.83
N ILE A 165 -16.64 -15.73 5.81
CA ILE A 165 -16.00 -15.32 4.56
C ILE A 165 -15.38 -13.93 4.69
N PHE A 166 -14.11 -13.82 4.35
CA PHE A 166 -13.41 -12.59 4.02
C PHE A 166 -13.23 -12.54 2.52
N LEU A 167 -13.74 -11.49 1.86
CA LEU A 167 -13.66 -11.35 0.42
C LEU A 167 -12.40 -10.58 0.04
N ILE A 168 -11.62 -11.08 -0.91
CA ILE A 168 -10.55 -10.32 -1.57
C ILE A 168 -10.83 -10.34 -3.07
N SER A 169 -10.77 -9.17 -3.71
CA SER A 169 -10.93 -9.10 -5.17
C SER A 169 -9.82 -8.28 -5.82
N ASP A 170 -9.15 -8.88 -6.80
CA ASP A 170 -8.14 -8.24 -7.67
C ASP A 170 -8.48 -8.43 -9.15
N ILE A 171 -9.77 -8.48 -9.50
CA ILE A 171 -10.18 -8.74 -10.87
C ILE A 171 -9.65 -7.69 -11.86
N ARG A 172 -9.42 -8.19 -13.08
CA ARG A 172 -9.09 -7.42 -14.26
C ARG A 172 -9.80 -8.07 -15.43
N ASN A 173 -10.67 -7.33 -16.11
CA ASN A 173 -11.28 -7.86 -17.31
C ASN A 173 -10.25 -7.96 -18.46
N LEU A 174 -9.69 -9.15 -18.68
CA LEU A 174 -8.70 -9.43 -19.74
C LEU A 174 -9.35 -9.67 -21.12
N SER A 175 -10.68 -9.77 -21.19
CA SER A 175 -11.42 -10.24 -22.37
C SER A 175 -11.46 -9.24 -23.53
N TYR A 176 -10.90 -8.05 -23.36
CA TYR A 176 -11.13 -6.95 -24.27
C TYR A 176 -9.82 -6.46 -24.88
N ASN A 177 -9.54 -6.86 -26.13
CA ASN A 177 -8.46 -6.42 -27.05
C ASN A 177 -7.48 -5.37 -26.53
N LYS A 178 -6.18 -5.72 -26.56
CA LYS A 178 -4.98 -4.87 -26.37
C LYS A 178 -4.83 -3.75 -27.42
N GLU A 179 -5.91 -3.07 -27.79
CA GLU A 179 -5.79 -1.75 -28.38
C GLU A 179 -5.57 -0.77 -27.23
N ASN A 180 -4.49 0.01 -27.30
CA ASN A 180 -4.13 1.06 -26.34
C ASN A 180 -5.16 2.20 -26.34
N ASN A 181 -6.39 1.91 -25.91
CA ASN A 181 -7.46 2.88 -25.80
C ASN A 181 -7.69 3.16 -24.31
N ALA A 182 -7.14 4.29 -23.84
CA ALA A 182 -7.30 4.73 -22.45
C ALA A 182 -8.78 4.78 -22.03
N GLN A 183 -9.68 5.23 -22.91
CA GLN A 183 -11.11 5.30 -22.62
C GLN A 183 -11.71 3.94 -22.29
N LYS A 184 -11.30 2.91 -23.03
CA LYS A 184 -11.75 1.55 -22.83
C LYS A 184 -11.26 0.98 -21.49
N SER A 185 -9.98 1.16 -21.19
CA SER A 185 -9.37 0.73 -19.94
C SER A 185 -9.98 1.40 -18.70
N GLU A 186 -10.35 2.68 -18.80
CA GLU A 186 -11.05 3.37 -17.71
C GLU A 186 -12.48 2.86 -17.51
N LYS A 187 -13.20 2.55 -18.61
CA LYS A 187 -14.54 1.97 -18.53
C LYS A 187 -14.51 0.58 -17.88
N GLU A 188 -13.57 -0.26 -18.29
CA GLU A 188 -13.40 -1.62 -17.74
C GLU A 188 -13.09 -1.58 -16.25
N ALA A 189 -12.27 -0.63 -15.78
CA ALA A 189 -11.99 -0.47 -14.36
C ALA A 189 -13.25 -0.14 -13.53
N LEU A 190 -14.16 0.69 -14.06
CA LEU A 190 -15.43 0.99 -13.40
C LEU A 190 -16.39 -0.21 -13.42
N GLU A 191 -16.45 -0.96 -14.52
CA GLU A 191 -17.27 -2.18 -14.62
C GLU A 191 -16.78 -3.25 -13.63
N ASP A 192 -15.46 -3.44 -13.51
CA ASP A 192 -14.85 -4.33 -12.52
C ASP A 192 -15.17 -3.87 -11.08
N MET A 193 -15.17 -2.56 -10.81
CA MET A 193 -15.60 -2.02 -9.52
C MET A 193 -17.08 -2.35 -9.25
N GLU A 194 -17.98 -2.08 -10.19
CA GLU A 194 -19.42 -2.36 -10.01
C GLU A 194 -19.70 -3.83 -9.68
N ILE A 195 -19.03 -4.76 -10.38
CA ILE A 195 -19.14 -6.20 -10.12
C ILE A 195 -18.68 -6.53 -8.70
N GLN A 196 -17.54 -5.98 -8.26
CA GLN A 196 -17.06 -6.16 -6.89
C GLN A 196 -18.07 -5.65 -5.85
N ALA A 197 -18.70 -4.49 -6.09
CA ALA A 197 -19.71 -3.96 -5.17
C ALA A 197 -20.94 -4.86 -5.08
N ASN A 198 -21.38 -5.45 -6.18
CA ASN A 198 -22.48 -6.41 -6.19
C ASN A 198 -22.13 -7.66 -5.37
N TRP A 199 -20.94 -8.23 -5.56
CA TRP A 199 -20.48 -9.35 -4.74
C TRP A 199 -20.46 -9.01 -3.25
N VAL A 200 -19.97 -7.83 -2.86
CA VAL A 200 -19.98 -7.41 -1.45
C VAL A 200 -21.39 -7.30 -0.89
N LYS A 201 -22.30 -6.63 -1.61
CA LYS A 201 -23.69 -6.41 -1.16
C LYS A 201 -24.45 -7.72 -1.06
N ASP A 202 -24.26 -8.62 -2.02
CA ASP A 202 -25.00 -9.88 -2.09
C ASP A 202 -24.46 -10.96 -1.17
N LEU A 203 -23.14 -11.12 -1.09
CA LEU A 203 -22.47 -12.09 -0.22
C LEU A 203 -22.50 -11.64 1.24
N ASN A 204 -22.43 -10.33 1.49
CA ASN A 204 -22.28 -9.73 2.81
C ASN A 204 -21.19 -10.41 3.67
N PRO A 205 -19.94 -10.49 3.16
CA PRO A 205 -18.83 -11.16 3.86
C PRO A 205 -18.52 -10.47 5.19
N VAL A 206 -17.78 -11.11 6.08
CA VAL A 206 -17.28 -10.53 7.35
C VAL A 206 -16.63 -9.17 7.09
N GLN A 207 -15.71 -9.13 6.12
CA GLN A 207 -15.12 -7.91 5.58
C GLN A 207 -14.56 -8.17 4.17
N SER A 208 -14.32 -7.11 3.40
CA SER A 208 -13.83 -7.17 2.01
C SER A 208 -12.60 -6.29 1.77
N LEU A 209 -11.70 -6.74 0.90
CA LEU A 209 -10.61 -5.95 0.32
C LEU A 209 -10.77 -5.90 -1.19
N LEU A 210 -11.13 -4.74 -1.72
CA LEU A 210 -11.44 -4.57 -3.14
C LEU A 210 -10.33 -3.81 -3.86
N LYS A 211 -10.06 -4.20 -5.10
CA LYS A 211 -9.27 -3.36 -6.00
C LYS A 211 -10.04 -2.08 -6.30
N PHE A 212 -9.41 -0.94 -6.00
CA PHE A 212 -10.03 0.38 -6.16
C PHE A 212 -9.15 1.27 -7.04
N ARG A 213 -9.65 1.64 -8.22
CA ARG A 213 -8.95 2.57 -9.11
C ARG A 213 -9.96 3.43 -9.85
N LEU A 214 -10.12 4.67 -9.39
CA LEU A 214 -10.91 5.64 -10.13
C LEU A 214 -10.19 6.08 -11.42
N PRO A 215 -10.95 6.48 -12.45
CA PRO A 215 -10.38 6.96 -13.69
C PRO A 215 -9.48 8.18 -13.54
N TYR A 216 -8.47 8.28 -14.40
CA TYR A 216 -7.72 9.53 -14.55
C TYR A 216 -8.63 10.63 -15.13
N ASN A 217 -8.29 11.87 -14.80
CA ASN A 217 -9.01 13.05 -15.22
C ASN A 217 -8.67 13.45 -16.67
N TYR A 218 -9.06 12.62 -17.64
CA TYR A 218 -8.91 12.95 -19.06
C TYR A 218 -9.94 14.00 -19.53
N GLU A 219 -9.60 14.73 -20.59
CA GLU A 219 -10.48 15.74 -21.20
C GLU A 219 -11.82 15.14 -21.68
N TRP A 220 -11.82 13.89 -22.14
CA TRP A 220 -13.02 13.21 -22.62
C TRP A 220 -13.92 12.66 -21.50
N VAL A 221 -13.45 12.62 -20.25
CA VAL A 221 -14.26 12.19 -19.09
C VAL A 221 -15.21 13.32 -18.73
N LYS A 222 -16.48 13.20 -19.11
CA LYS A 222 -17.50 14.26 -18.90
C LYS A 222 -17.97 14.36 -17.45
N THR A 223 -18.10 13.23 -16.77
CA THR A 223 -18.53 13.15 -15.37
C THR A 223 -17.32 12.90 -14.48
N LYS A 224 -17.09 13.78 -13.49
CA LYS A 224 -15.96 13.68 -12.56
C LYS A 224 -16.31 13.00 -11.24
N GLN A 225 -17.55 12.56 -11.11
CA GLN A 225 -18.14 11.95 -9.93
C GLN A 225 -18.59 10.54 -10.27
N TYR A 226 -18.44 9.60 -9.34
CA TYR A 226 -18.94 8.23 -9.48
C TYR A 226 -19.42 7.69 -8.14
N ASP A 227 -20.65 7.23 -8.11
CA ASP A 227 -21.23 6.61 -6.94
C ASP A 227 -20.72 5.18 -6.81
N TYR A 228 -19.99 4.91 -5.74
CA TYR A 228 -19.45 3.59 -5.43
C TYR A 228 -19.48 3.33 -3.94
N LEU A 229 -19.15 2.12 -3.48
CA LEU A 229 -19.05 1.79 -2.06
C LEU A 229 -18.20 2.82 -1.30
N ASP A 230 -18.72 3.27 -0.16
CA ASP A 230 -17.97 4.06 0.82
C ASP A 230 -17.14 3.14 1.72
N GLY A 231 -15.97 3.62 2.15
CA GLY A 231 -15.03 2.80 2.89
C GLY A 231 -13.67 3.45 3.10
N LEU A 232 -12.83 2.73 3.84
CA LEU A 232 -11.45 3.10 4.09
C LEU A 232 -10.59 2.72 2.87
N VAL A 233 -9.82 3.68 2.35
CA VAL A 233 -8.94 3.47 1.19
C VAL A 233 -7.52 3.25 1.69
N TYR A 234 -6.98 2.04 1.51
CA TYR A 234 -5.58 1.73 1.78
C TYR A 234 -4.68 2.13 0.62
N LEU A 235 -3.60 2.83 0.97
CA LEU A 235 -2.48 3.11 0.08
C LEU A 235 -1.64 1.85 -0.10
N GLN A 236 -1.13 1.62 -1.31
CA GLN A 236 -0.33 0.44 -1.63
C GLN A 236 1.17 0.77 -1.70
N GLN A 237 1.95 0.13 -0.83
CA GLN A 237 3.41 0.11 -0.90
C GLN A 237 3.90 -0.65 -2.14
N TRP A 238 5.03 -0.24 -2.71
CA TRP A 238 5.64 -0.86 -3.90
C TRP A 238 4.76 -0.82 -5.16
N ALA A 239 3.74 0.04 -5.18
CA ALA A 239 2.90 0.23 -6.35
C ALA A 239 3.69 0.85 -7.52
N PRO A 240 3.24 0.67 -8.78
CA PRO A 240 3.82 1.38 -9.92
C PRO A 240 3.88 2.89 -9.68
N LYS A 241 4.93 3.53 -10.22
CA LYS A 241 5.34 4.90 -9.90
C LYS A 241 4.25 5.98 -10.07
N ASN A 242 3.28 5.73 -10.96
CA ASN A 242 2.17 6.63 -11.27
C ASN A 242 0.80 6.02 -10.94
N SER A 243 0.75 4.87 -10.26
CA SER A 243 -0.50 4.15 -10.02
C SER A 243 -1.46 4.98 -9.16
N THR A 244 -2.71 5.10 -9.60
CA THR A 244 -3.84 5.56 -8.78
C THR A 244 -4.63 4.40 -8.19
N GLU A 245 -4.16 3.16 -8.34
CA GLU A 245 -4.78 1.99 -7.72
C GLU A 245 -4.49 1.96 -6.21
N CYS A 246 -5.54 1.79 -5.43
CA CYS A 246 -5.57 1.57 -4.00
C CYS A 246 -6.37 0.29 -3.68
N ARG A 247 -6.55 0.01 -2.38
CA ARG A 247 -7.48 -1.02 -1.91
C ARG A 247 -8.60 -0.40 -1.09
N LEU A 248 -9.85 -0.70 -1.41
CA LEU A 248 -11.00 -0.22 -0.64
C LEU A 248 -11.45 -1.30 0.34
N VAL A 249 -11.62 -0.92 1.60
CA VAL A 249 -12.32 -1.72 2.61
C VAL A 249 -13.68 -1.07 2.89
N PRO A 250 -14.80 -1.68 2.44
CA PRO A 250 -16.12 -1.08 2.55
C PRO A 250 -16.61 -0.96 4.00
N ASN A 251 -17.29 0.14 4.30
CA ASN A 251 -17.95 0.34 5.59
C ASN A 251 -19.26 -0.45 5.68
N LYS A 252 -19.57 -1.00 6.85
CA LYS A 252 -20.89 -1.57 7.17
C LYS A 252 -21.69 -0.58 8.04
N PRO A 253 -23.00 -0.39 7.80
CA PRO A 253 -23.78 -0.91 6.66
C PRO A 253 -23.28 -0.31 5.33
N TYR A 254 -23.33 -1.10 4.27
CA TYR A 254 -22.83 -0.67 2.96
C TYR A 254 -23.63 0.52 2.45
N SER A 255 -22.94 1.62 2.19
CA SER A 255 -23.48 2.83 1.59
C SER A 255 -22.65 3.22 0.38
N ASN A 256 -23.21 4.08 -0.47
CA ASN A 256 -22.48 4.65 -1.59
C ASN A 256 -21.98 6.05 -1.23
N ARG A 257 -20.79 6.38 -1.73
CA ARG A 257 -20.19 7.71 -1.74
C ARG A 257 -20.05 8.17 -3.19
N SER A 258 -20.33 9.45 -3.44
CA SER A 258 -19.98 10.12 -4.70
C SER A 258 -18.49 10.47 -4.67
N TRP A 259 -17.68 9.71 -5.40
CA TRP A 259 -16.23 9.89 -5.44
C TRP A 259 -15.81 10.90 -6.50
N ASP A 260 -15.04 11.93 -6.11
CA ASP A 260 -14.46 12.90 -7.04
C ASP A 260 -13.13 12.39 -7.62
N PHE A 261 -13.09 12.16 -8.93
CA PHE A 261 -11.91 11.67 -9.65
C PHE A 261 -10.75 12.66 -9.64
N VAL A 262 -11.06 13.96 -9.69
CA VAL A 262 -10.06 15.02 -9.76
C VAL A 262 -9.36 15.15 -8.42
N GLU A 263 -10.11 15.14 -7.33
CA GLU A 263 -9.50 15.16 -5.99
C GLU A 263 -8.73 13.87 -5.72
N TYR A 264 -9.29 12.72 -6.05
CA TYR A 264 -8.63 11.43 -5.89
C TYR A 264 -7.30 11.37 -6.67
N GLU A 265 -7.31 11.78 -7.95
CA GLU A 265 -6.11 11.87 -8.78
C GLU A 265 -5.06 12.79 -8.15
N LYS A 266 -5.47 13.95 -7.63
CA LYS A 266 -4.54 14.91 -7.01
C LYS A 266 -3.93 14.38 -5.71
N ARG A 267 -4.70 13.68 -4.88
CA ARG A 267 -4.21 13.04 -3.65
C ARG A 267 -3.22 11.93 -3.99
N MET A 268 -3.56 11.06 -4.95
CA MET A 268 -2.65 10.01 -5.43
C MET A 268 -1.41 10.58 -6.11
N ALA A 269 -1.52 11.70 -6.81
CA ALA A 269 -0.38 12.41 -7.37
C ALA A 269 0.54 12.92 -6.25
N TYR A 270 0.01 13.54 -5.19
CA TYR A 270 0.84 13.94 -4.04
C TYR A 270 1.53 12.73 -3.40
N HIS A 271 0.78 11.68 -3.09
CA HIS A 271 1.32 10.46 -2.48
C HIS A 271 2.49 9.88 -3.31
N ASN A 272 2.27 9.69 -4.61
CA ASN A 272 3.26 9.08 -5.50
C ASN A 272 4.50 9.94 -5.77
N ASN A 273 4.42 11.26 -5.60
CA ASN A 273 5.50 12.17 -5.97
C ASN A 273 6.21 12.79 -4.77
N VAL A 274 5.51 12.92 -3.66
CA VAL A 274 6.02 13.57 -2.45
C VAL A 274 6.20 12.52 -1.36
N THR A 275 5.12 11.86 -0.94
CA THR A 275 5.18 10.89 0.16
C THR A 275 6.09 9.70 -0.15
N ARG A 276 5.96 9.11 -1.34
CA ARG A 276 6.76 7.92 -1.70
C ARG A 276 8.22 8.20 -2.03
N ILE A 277 8.54 9.41 -2.48
CA ILE A 277 9.85 9.73 -3.06
C ILE A 277 10.69 10.60 -2.13
N GLU A 278 10.07 11.62 -1.55
CA GLU A 278 10.77 12.70 -0.87
C GLU A 278 10.67 12.57 0.65
N ASP A 279 9.57 12.06 1.18
CA ASP A 279 9.41 11.91 2.63
C ASP A 279 10.34 10.82 3.18
N LYS A 280 10.88 11.09 4.36
CA LYS A 280 11.71 10.16 5.15
C LYS A 280 11.07 9.95 6.51
N PHE A 281 11.15 8.74 7.03
CA PHE A 281 10.51 8.31 8.27
C PHE A 281 11.52 7.79 9.28
N ILE A 282 11.33 8.11 10.56
CA ILE A 282 12.12 7.55 11.67
C ILE A 282 11.97 6.02 11.66
N ASN A 283 13.09 5.30 11.79
CA ASN A 283 13.07 3.85 11.85
C ASN A 283 12.33 3.41 13.11
N ILE A 284 11.16 2.79 12.94
CA ILE A 284 10.32 2.34 14.06
C ILE A 284 10.93 1.20 14.87
N LEU A 285 11.95 0.51 14.34
CA LEU A 285 12.62 -0.60 15.04
C LEU A 285 13.74 -0.11 15.97
N THR A 286 14.43 0.98 15.59
CA THR A 286 15.60 1.51 16.31
C THR A 286 15.37 2.90 16.91
N GLU A 287 14.21 3.50 16.64
CA GLU A 287 13.83 4.86 17.04
C GLU A 287 14.86 5.93 16.63
N ASP A 288 15.52 5.73 15.48
CA ASP A 288 16.53 6.65 14.97
C ASP A 288 16.42 6.89 13.46
N MET A 289 17.34 7.70 12.92
CA MET A 289 17.37 8.08 11.50
C MET A 289 18.19 7.11 10.65
N LYS A 290 18.61 5.96 11.19
CA LYS A 290 19.37 5.00 10.39
C LYS A 290 18.44 4.27 9.42
N PRO A 291 18.97 3.81 8.27
CA PRO A 291 18.25 2.92 7.38
C PRO A 291 17.79 1.65 8.11
N ILE A 292 16.56 1.22 7.81
CA ILE A 292 15.93 0.03 8.41
C ILE A 292 16.80 -1.22 8.20
N SER A 293 17.23 -1.48 6.96
CA SER A 293 18.16 -2.56 6.67
C SER A 293 18.82 -2.36 5.32
N ILE A 294 20.08 -1.95 5.34
CA ILE A 294 20.88 -1.79 4.12
C ILE A 294 20.95 -3.11 3.35
N LYS A 295 21.10 -4.25 4.05
CA LYS A 295 21.21 -5.59 3.45
C LYS A 295 19.95 -5.98 2.66
N LEU A 296 18.77 -5.62 3.16
CA LEU A 296 17.49 -5.89 2.49
C LEU A 296 17.10 -4.78 1.50
N GLY A 297 17.92 -3.73 1.38
CA GLY A 297 17.58 -2.54 0.61
C GLY A 297 16.44 -1.73 1.23
N LEU A 298 16.08 -1.96 2.50
CA LEU A 298 15.06 -1.18 3.21
C LEU A 298 15.68 0.11 3.76
N THR A 299 15.08 1.24 3.41
CA THR A 299 15.52 2.56 3.85
C THR A 299 14.41 3.26 4.61
N ASN A 300 14.55 4.55 4.89
CA ASN A 300 13.55 5.35 5.59
C ASN A 300 12.46 5.92 4.67
N ASP A 301 12.30 5.41 3.45
CA ASP A 301 11.19 5.83 2.58
C ASP A 301 9.85 5.19 2.96
N TYR A 302 8.78 5.71 2.37
CA TYR A 302 7.42 5.25 2.61
C TYR A 302 7.24 3.74 2.39
N ASP A 303 7.69 3.21 1.24
CA ASP A 303 7.46 1.83 0.86
C ASP A 303 8.14 0.87 1.86
N SER A 304 9.37 1.19 2.29
CA SER A 304 10.09 0.42 3.30
C SER A 304 9.41 0.52 4.67
N MET A 305 9.05 1.73 5.10
CA MET A 305 8.46 1.96 6.42
C MET A 305 7.08 1.33 6.56
N ALA A 306 6.21 1.49 5.55
CA ALA A 306 4.90 0.86 5.51
C ALA A 306 5.00 -0.67 5.58
N THR A 307 5.96 -1.25 4.85
CA THR A 307 6.22 -2.70 4.89
C THR A 307 6.61 -3.17 6.28
N VAL A 308 7.56 -2.48 6.92
CA VAL A 308 8.04 -2.86 8.26
C VAL A 308 6.93 -2.69 9.29
N PHE A 309 6.19 -1.58 9.24
CA PHE A 309 5.05 -1.34 10.11
C PHE A 309 4.01 -2.47 10.03
N ILE A 310 3.62 -2.88 8.83
CA ILE A 310 2.64 -3.96 8.63
C ILE A 310 3.14 -5.32 9.15
N ILE A 311 4.43 -5.62 8.99
CA ILE A 311 5.01 -6.85 9.54
C ILE A 311 5.12 -6.80 11.05
N THR A 312 5.47 -5.65 11.64
CA THR A 312 5.41 -5.44 13.09
C THR A 312 4.00 -5.69 13.63
N GLU A 313 2.95 -5.17 12.96
CA GLU A 313 1.55 -5.47 13.36
C GLU A 313 1.20 -6.95 13.24
N TYR A 314 1.72 -7.65 12.23
CA TYR A 314 1.54 -9.10 12.08
C TYR A 314 2.18 -9.85 13.24
N LEU A 315 3.42 -9.53 13.63
CA LEU A 315 4.09 -10.16 14.77
C LEU A 315 3.32 -9.95 16.06
N MET A 316 2.90 -8.71 16.33
CA MET A 316 2.10 -8.36 17.50
C MET A 316 0.78 -9.12 17.54
N LYS A 317 0.10 -9.28 16.40
CA LYS A 317 -1.16 -10.04 16.29
C LYS A 317 -1.02 -11.49 16.76
N PHE A 318 0.14 -12.10 16.51
CA PHE A 318 0.43 -13.48 16.91
C PHE A 318 1.14 -13.57 18.26
N GLY A 319 1.18 -12.48 19.03
CA GLY A 319 1.80 -12.45 20.36
C GLY A 319 3.32 -12.59 20.33
N ILE A 320 3.94 -12.30 19.19
CA ILE A 320 5.39 -12.29 19.04
C ILE A 320 5.87 -10.87 19.32
N GLU A 321 6.74 -10.71 20.31
CA GLU A 321 7.40 -9.43 20.58
C GLU A 321 8.26 -9.06 19.38
N SER A 322 7.97 -7.91 18.78
CA SER A 322 8.67 -7.43 17.60
C SER A 322 9.89 -6.61 18.03
N ASP A 323 11.08 -7.15 17.81
CA ASP A 323 12.33 -6.40 17.84
C ASP A 323 12.92 -6.27 16.43
N GLU A 324 14.04 -5.55 16.32
CA GLU A 324 14.73 -5.36 15.04
C GLU A 324 15.14 -6.69 14.40
N GLU A 325 15.70 -7.62 15.17
CA GLU A 325 16.26 -8.88 14.65
C GLU A 325 15.15 -9.77 14.08
N ILE A 326 14.10 -10.04 14.85
CA ILE A 326 12.98 -10.89 14.46
C ILE A 326 12.25 -10.27 13.26
N THR A 327 12.00 -8.96 13.30
CA THR A 327 11.30 -8.27 12.20
C THR A 327 12.09 -8.36 10.91
N LEU A 328 13.41 -8.15 10.96
CA LEU A 328 14.27 -8.25 9.78
C LEU A 328 14.44 -9.68 9.28
N GLU A 329 14.42 -10.69 10.16
CA GLU A 329 14.44 -12.11 9.76
C GLU A 329 13.18 -12.47 8.97
N VAL A 330 12.00 -12.10 9.48
CA VAL A 330 10.72 -12.33 8.79
C VAL A 330 10.67 -11.58 7.46
N LEU A 331 11.11 -10.32 7.42
CA LEU A 331 11.19 -9.56 6.17
C LEU A 331 12.15 -10.20 5.17
N SER A 332 13.31 -10.68 5.63
CA SER A 332 14.26 -11.40 4.78
C SER A 332 13.64 -12.66 4.19
N PHE A 333 12.89 -13.42 5.00
CA PHE A 333 12.17 -14.61 4.53
C PHE A 333 11.08 -14.25 3.51
N ILE A 334 10.26 -13.24 3.79
CA ILE A 334 9.22 -12.75 2.87
C ILE A 334 9.83 -12.33 1.54
N MET A 335 10.87 -11.50 1.56
CA MET A 335 11.52 -11.02 0.34
C MET A 335 12.12 -12.15 -0.47
N LYS A 336 12.64 -13.21 0.17
CA LYS A 336 13.15 -14.39 -0.52
C LYS A 336 12.03 -15.17 -1.21
N GLU A 337 10.96 -15.48 -0.48
CA GLU A 337 9.85 -16.31 -0.96
C GLU A 337 9.04 -15.62 -2.05
N VAL A 338 8.71 -14.34 -1.89
CA VAL A 338 7.90 -13.57 -2.86
C VAL A 338 8.63 -13.38 -4.19
N ASN A 339 9.95 -13.37 -4.17
CA ASN A 339 10.77 -13.18 -5.36
C ASN A 339 11.18 -14.47 -6.07
N MET A 340 10.92 -15.65 -5.49
CA MET A 340 11.51 -16.92 -5.96
C MET A 340 13.02 -16.78 -6.24
N GLU A 341 13.72 -15.98 -5.44
CA GLU A 341 15.15 -15.63 -5.59
C GLU A 341 15.55 -14.80 -6.84
N ARG A 342 14.58 -14.34 -7.65
CA ARG A 342 14.84 -13.66 -8.94
C ARG A 342 15.01 -12.15 -8.88
N ASN A 343 14.46 -11.49 -7.87
CA ASN A 343 14.62 -10.05 -7.63
C ASN A 343 14.87 -9.83 -6.14
N ASP A 344 15.59 -8.80 -5.74
CA ASP A 344 15.58 -8.35 -4.34
C ASP A 344 15.50 -6.82 -4.32
N VAL A 345 14.92 -6.26 -3.25
CA VAL A 345 14.69 -4.81 -3.15
C VAL A 345 16.01 -4.03 -3.24
N PHE A 346 17.09 -4.63 -2.73
CA PHE A 346 18.44 -4.08 -2.80
C PHE A 346 18.94 -3.91 -4.24
N ARG A 347 18.90 -4.96 -5.06
CA ARG A 347 19.27 -4.99 -6.49
C ARG A 347 18.40 -4.04 -7.30
N LEU A 348 17.09 -4.04 -7.06
CA LEU A 348 16.16 -3.12 -7.72
C LEU A 348 16.49 -1.65 -7.41
N ARG A 349 16.92 -1.33 -6.17
CA ARG A 349 17.36 0.02 -5.76
C ARG A 349 18.68 0.41 -6.39
N ASN A 350 19.58 -0.54 -6.58
CA ASN A 350 20.93 -0.30 -7.09
C ASN A 350 21.04 -0.42 -8.62
N GLY A 351 19.92 -0.58 -9.34
CA GLY A 351 19.91 -0.59 -10.80
C GLY A 351 20.54 -1.83 -11.43
N GLU A 352 20.75 -2.89 -10.65
CA GLU A 352 21.19 -4.18 -11.17
C GLU A 352 20.00 -4.82 -11.90
N LYS A 353 19.95 -4.64 -13.23
CA LYS A 353 19.02 -5.38 -14.09
C LYS A 353 19.50 -6.82 -14.19
N PHE A 354 18.60 -7.77 -13.94
CA PHE A 354 18.82 -9.12 -14.42
C PHE A 354 18.84 -9.13 -15.95
N LYS A 355 19.87 -9.78 -16.51
CA LYS A 355 19.71 -10.43 -17.81
C LYS A 355 18.73 -11.57 -17.56
N ASP A 356 17.55 -11.49 -18.15
CA ASP A 356 16.76 -12.61 -18.70
C ASP A 356 15.28 -12.24 -18.64
N GLU A 357 14.76 -11.81 -19.78
CA GLU A 357 13.36 -11.96 -20.23
C GLU A 357 13.39 -11.78 -21.77
N GLU A 358 13.80 -12.86 -22.47
CA GLU A 358 13.35 -13.16 -23.84
C GLU A 358 12.09 -14.02 -23.78
#